data_AF-A0A1C7MZR3-F1
#
_entry.id   AF-A0A1C7MZR3-F1
#
_cell.length_a   1.000
_cell.length_b   1.000
_cell.length_c   1.000
_cell.angle_alpha   90.00
_cell.angle_beta   90.00
_cell.angle_gamma   90.00
#
_symmetry.space_group_name_H-M   'P 1'
#
loop_
_entity.id
_entity.type
_entity.pdbx_description
1 polymer ?
#
loop_
_entity_poly.entity_id
_entity_poly.type
_entity_poly.pdbx_seq_one_letter_code
_entity_poly.pdbx_strand_id
1 'polypeptide(L)'
;MDDRIQVMCQDIQAMPELLSKEADVVIMNNVFQFFNEPAIQQQIWKFIRAETKKKPGLLLVTLPSLQEQLKEASLSANKLLKGWVKEVKLDYEGGWFQEINDDELDEIKQVHLYKVL
;
A
#
# COMPACT_ATOMS: atom_id res chain seq x y z
N MET A 1 20.74 19.26 -7.46
CA MET A 1 20.13 17.98 -7.90
C MET A 1 19.50 17.29 -6.68
N ASP A 2 18.92 18.09 -5.78
CA ASP A 2 18.82 17.77 -4.35
C ASP A 2 17.38 17.47 -3.90
N ASP A 3 16.40 17.55 -4.80
CA ASP A 3 14.97 17.44 -4.47
C ASP A 3 14.39 16.04 -4.77
N ARG A 4 15.24 15.01 -4.96
CA ARG A 4 14.76 13.65 -5.28
C ARG A 4 14.14 12.92 -4.08
N ILE A 5 14.42 13.39 -2.87
CA ILE A 5 13.93 12.80 -1.63
C ILE A 5 13.41 13.93 -0.76
N GLN A 6 12.17 13.78 -0.30
CA GLN A 6 11.53 14.72 0.62
C GLN A 6 10.92 13.94 1.78
N VAL A 7 11.07 14.47 2.99
CA VAL A 7 10.38 13.97 4.18
C VAL A 7 9.27 14.94 4.53
N MET A 8 8.03 14.45 4.61
CA MET A 8 6.85 15.25 4.95
C MET A 8 6.22 14.71 6.23
N CYS A 9 6.33 15.46 7.32
CA CYS A 9 5.64 15.13 8.58
C CYS A 9 4.24 15.75 8.58
N GLN A 10 3.28 15.09 7.94
CA GLN A 10 1.91 15.57 7.79
C GLN A 10 0.89 14.43 7.83
N ASP A 11 -0.38 14.75 8.12
CA ASP A 11 -1.50 13.81 7.94
C ASP A 11 -1.72 13.59 6.44
N ILE A 12 -1.67 12.32 5.99
CA ILE A 12 -1.93 11.95 4.61
C ILE A 12 -3.31 12.41 4.12
N GLN A 13 -4.30 12.52 5.03
CA GLN A 13 -5.64 13.01 4.71
C GLN A 13 -5.66 14.49 4.30
N ALA A 14 -4.62 15.26 4.63
CA ALA A 14 -4.44 16.64 4.17
C ALA A 14 -3.70 16.73 2.82
N MET A 15 -3.23 15.60 2.27
CA MET A 15 -2.37 15.53 1.09
C MET A 15 -2.99 14.67 -0.05
N PRO A 16 -4.22 14.96 -0.52
CA PRO A 16 -4.90 14.14 -1.52
C PRO A 16 -4.20 14.12 -2.87
N GLU A 17 -3.52 15.22 -3.23
CA GLU A 17 -2.83 15.38 -4.51
C GLU A 17 -1.67 14.38 -4.70
N LEU A 18 -1.00 14.03 -3.60
CA LEU A 18 0.06 13.00 -3.61
C LEU A 18 -0.47 11.66 -4.13
N LEU A 19 -1.65 11.24 -3.67
CA LEU A 19 -2.23 9.95 -4.05
C LEU A 19 -3.02 10.01 -5.37
N SER A 20 -3.69 11.14 -5.62
CA SER A 20 -4.63 11.26 -6.74
C SER A 20 -3.99 11.74 -8.05
N LYS A 21 -2.82 12.37 -8.01
CA LYS A 21 -2.16 12.92 -9.20
C LYS A 21 -0.68 12.59 -9.29
N GLU A 22 0.07 12.74 -8.20
CA GLU A 22 1.53 12.75 -8.27
C GLU A 22 2.15 11.35 -8.22
N ALA A 23 1.78 10.52 -7.24
CA ALA A 23 2.43 9.22 -7.02
C ALA A 23 2.06 8.21 -8.12
N ASP A 24 3.06 7.59 -8.75
CA ASP A 24 2.86 6.42 -9.63
C ASP A 24 2.98 5.10 -8.86
N VAL A 25 3.71 5.13 -7.74
CA VAL A 25 3.87 4.02 -6.80
C VAL A 25 3.72 4.54 -5.38
N VAL A 26 2.96 3.83 -4.55
CA VAL A 26 2.81 4.09 -3.11
C VAL A 26 3.27 2.85 -2.35
N ILE A 27 4.21 3.02 -1.43
CA ILE A 27 4.73 1.94 -0.58
C ILE A 27 4.18 2.14 0.83
N MET A 28 3.49 1.13 1.36
CA MET A 28 2.91 1.12 2.71
C MET A 28 3.45 -0.07 3.50
N ASN A 29 4.43 0.19 4.35
CA ASN A 29 5.02 -0.80 5.25
C ASN A 29 4.57 -0.53 6.69
N ASN A 30 3.76 -1.42 7.27
CA ASN A 30 3.32 -1.38 8.67
C ASN A 30 2.72 -0.03 9.13
N VAL A 31 1.86 0.58 8.32
CA VAL A 31 1.55 2.02 8.46
C VAL A 31 0.57 2.41 9.57
N PHE A 32 -0.53 1.67 9.82
CA PHE A 32 -1.63 2.17 10.69
C PHE A 32 -1.97 1.31 11.91
N GLN A 33 -1.64 0.03 11.86
CA GLN A 33 -2.03 -1.01 12.83
C GLN A 33 -1.72 -0.65 14.30
N PHE A 34 -0.67 0.13 14.56
CA PHE A 34 -0.19 0.44 15.92
C PHE A 34 -0.31 1.91 16.33
N PHE A 35 -0.74 2.79 15.42
CA PHE A 35 -0.59 4.25 15.63
C PHE A 35 -1.91 4.98 15.88
N ASN A 36 -3.04 4.36 15.55
CA ASN A 36 -4.35 5.02 15.59
C ASN A 36 -5.43 4.09 16.11
N GLU A 37 -6.47 4.66 16.73
CA GLU A 37 -7.67 3.91 17.08
C GLU A 37 -8.39 3.39 15.83
N PRO A 38 -9.12 2.26 15.91
CA PRO A 38 -9.78 1.65 14.75
C PRO A 38 -10.66 2.62 13.96
N ALA A 39 -11.37 3.53 14.62
CA ALA A 39 -12.21 4.52 13.95
C ALA A 39 -11.40 5.47 13.03
N ILE A 40 -10.21 5.88 13.47
CA ILE A 40 -9.32 6.73 12.69
C ILE A 40 -8.71 5.93 11.54
N GLN A 41 -8.27 4.68 11.80
CA GLN A 41 -7.78 3.79 10.74
C GLN A 41 -8.82 3.62 9.63
N GLN A 42 -10.09 3.47 9.99
CA GLN A 42 -11.17 3.36 9.01
C GLN A 42 -11.36 4.62 8.16
N GLN A 43 -11.19 5.80 8.74
CA GLN A 43 -11.25 7.07 8.01
C GLN A 43 -10.09 7.18 7.03
N ILE A 44 -8.87 6.90 7.49
CA ILE A 44 -7.66 6.91 6.66
C ILE A 44 -7.79 5.92 5.50
N TRP A 45 -8.24 4.68 5.74
CA TRP A 45 -8.42 3.69 4.66
C TRP A 45 -9.48 4.10 3.64
N LYS A 46 -10.59 4.72 4.09
CA LYS A 46 -11.61 5.26 3.18
C LYS A 46 -11.03 6.39 2.34
N PHE A 47 -10.23 7.27 2.94
CA PHE A 47 -9.54 8.36 2.25
C PHE A 47 -8.55 7.82 1.21
N ILE A 48 -7.63 6.93 1.60
CA ILE A 48 -6.64 6.33 0.69
C ILE A 48 -7.34 5.68 -0.50
N ARG A 49 -8.39 4.88 -0.26
CA ARG A 49 -9.17 4.29 -1.35
C ARG A 49 -9.82 5.35 -2.25
N ALA A 50 -10.40 6.40 -1.68
CA ALA A 50 -11.07 7.45 -2.45
C ALA A 50 -10.10 8.22 -3.34
N GLU A 51 -8.90 8.56 -2.83
CA GLU A 51 -7.91 9.33 -3.57
C GLU A 51 -7.15 8.49 -4.59
N THR A 52 -6.70 7.30 -4.20
CA THR A 52 -5.97 6.40 -5.13
C THR A 52 -6.84 6.00 -6.32
N LYS A 53 -8.16 5.81 -6.13
CA LYS A 53 -9.12 5.52 -7.22
C LYS A 53 -9.17 6.58 -8.32
N LYS A 54 -8.76 7.82 -8.03
CA LYS A 54 -8.72 8.89 -9.03
C LYS A 54 -7.54 8.73 -9.99
N LYS A 55 -6.58 7.85 -9.67
CA LYS A 55 -5.41 7.51 -10.49
C LYS A 55 -5.37 6.01 -10.85
N PRO A 56 -6.22 5.55 -11.78
CA PRO A 56 -6.14 4.19 -12.31
C PRO A 56 -4.72 3.87 -12.83
N GLY A 57 -4.24 2.68 -12.51
CA GLY A 57 -2.88 2.25 -12.84
C GLY A 57 -1.81 2.54 -11.80
N LEU A 58 -2.11 3.37 -10.77
CA LEU A 58 -1.25 3.51 -9.60
C LEU A 58 -0.92 2.14 -9.00
N LEU A 59 0.34 1.95 -8.61
CA LEU A 59 0.80 0.73 -7.95
C LEU A 59 0.86 0.94 -6.44
N LEU A 60 0.29 0.00 -5.69
CA LEU A 60 0.41 -0.07 -4.23
C LEU A 60 1.28 -1.25 -3.86
N VAL A 61 2.38 -1.00 -3.17
CA VAL A 61 3.26 -2.01 -2.59
C VAL A 61 2.99 -2.03 -1.09
N THR A 62 2.59 -3.17 -0.54
CA THR A 62 2.20 -3.25 0.87
C THR A 62 2.83 -4.43 1.60
N LEU A 63 3.11 -4.21 2.87
CA LEU A 63 3.52 -5.23 3.83
C LEU A 63 2.94 -4.83 5.21
N PRO A 64 1.98 -5.58 5.80
CA PRO A 64 1.33 -6.80 5.31
C PRO A 64 0.36 -6.54 4.15
N SER A 65 -0.40 -7.55 3.71
CA SER A 65 -1.36 -7.41 2.60
C SER A 65 -2.44 -6.36 2.90
N LEU A 66 -3.02 -5.74 1.86
CA LEU A 66 -4.17 -4.85 2.05
C LEU A 66 -5.35 -5.58 2.71
N GLN A 67 -5.49 -6.88 2.45
CA GLN A 67 -6.54 -7.68 3.04
C GLN A 67 -6.40 -7.78 4.56
N GLU A 68 -5.19 -8.02 5.07
CA GLU A 68 -4.90 -8.08 6.49
C GLU A 68 -5.07 -6.70 7.15
N GLN A 69 -4.47 -5.67 6.55
CA GLN A 69 -4.54 -4.30 7.08
C GLN A 69 -5.99 -3.78 7.19
N LEU A 70 -6.83 -4.06 6.19
CA LEU A 70 -8.25 -3.67 6.22
C LEU A 70 -9.05 -4.48 7.25
N LYS A 71 -8.75 -5.78 7.38
CA LYS A 71 -9.43 -6.66 8.36
C LYS A 71 -9.16 -6.18 9.78
N GLU A 72 -7.93 -5.77 10.06
CA GLU A 72 -7.52 -5.23 11.35
C GLU A 72 -8.19 -3.91 11.70
N ALA A 73 -8.33 -3.02 10.72
CA ALA A 73 -9.14 -1.80 10.87
C ALA A 73 -10.66 -2.09 11.04
N SER A 74 -11.05 -3.37 11.17
CA SER A 74 -12.43 -3.84 11.26
C SER A 74 -13.28 -3.45 10.03
N LEU A 75 -12.66 -3.41 8.85
CA LEU A 75 -13.33 -3.16 7.58
C LEU A 75 -13.59 -4.46 6.81
N SER A 76 -14.65 -4.44 5.99
CA SER A 76 -14.90 -5.54 5.05
C SER A 76 -13.92 -5.45 3.88
N ALA A 77 -12.76 -6.11 4.04
CA ALA A 77 -11.68 -6.11 3.05
C ALA A 77 -12.18 -6.50 1.64
N ASN A 78 -12.88 -7.64 1.53
CA ASN A 78 -13.42 -8.13 0.25
C ASN A 78 -14.32 -7.11 -0.45
N LYS A 79 -15.13 -6.36 0.32
CA LYS A 79 -16.02 -5.33 -0.22
C LYS A 79 -15.25 -4.09 -0.70
N LEU A 80 -14.21 -3.69 0.03
CA LEU A 80 -13.43 -2.49 -0.30
C LEU A 80 -12.48 -2.72 -1.47
N LEU A 81 -11.80 -3.88 -1.50
CA LEU A 81 -10.85 -4.27 -2.54
C LEU A 81 -11.56 -4.45 -3.89
N LYS A 82 -12.79 -4.98 -3.88
CA LYS A 82 -13.58 -5.17 -5.10
C LYS A 82 -13.79 -3.85 -5.84
N GLY A 83 -13.30 -3.79 -7.08
CA GLY A 83 -13.39 -2.60 -7.92
C GLY A 83 -12.55 -1.42 -7.41
N TRP A 84 -11.57 -1.68 -6.54
CA TRP A 84 -10.54 -0.71 -6.17
C TRP A 84 -9.18 -1.13 -6.70
N VAL A 85 -8.78 -2.37 -6.44
CA VAL A 85 -7.47 -2.87 -6.82
C VAL A 85 -7.54 -4.27 -7.40
N LYS A 86 -6.54 -4.62 -8.19
CA LYS A 86 -6.23 -5.98 -8.61
C LYS A 86 -4.84 -6.35 -8.12
N GLU A 87 -4.73 -7.43 -7.38
CA GLU A 87 -3.44 -7.97 -6.95
C GLU A 87 -2.65 -8.50 -8.15
N VAL A 88 -1.34 -8.23 -8.14
CA VAL A 88 -0.38 -8.66 -9.15
C VAL A 88 0.46 -9.77 -8.54
N LYS A 89 0.47 -10.93 -9.19
CA LYS A 89 1.33 -12.04 -8.79
C LYS A 89 2.78 -11.66 -9.08
N LEU A 90 3.60 -11.62 -8.03
CA LEU A 90 5.03 -11.38 -8.13
C LEU A 90 5.77 -12.67 -8.52
N ASP A 91 6.81 -12.52 -9.31
CA ASP A 91 7.70 -13.61 -9.73
C ASP A 91 9.00 -13.53 -8.91
N TYR A 92 9.25 -14.59 -8.14
CA TYR A 92 10.43 -14.74 -7.31
C TYR A 92 11.44 -15.75 -7.90
N GLU A 93 11.07 -16.44 -8.98
CA GLU A 93 11.91 -17.45 -9.64
C GLU A 93 12.75 -16.84 -10.79
N GLY A 94 12.50 -15.59 -11.16
CA GLY A 94 13.16 -14.87 -12.26
C GLY A 94 14.65 -14.55 -12.06
N GLY A 95 15.31 -15.10 -11.04
CA GLY A 95 16.76 -14.95 -10.81
C GLY A 95 17.21 -13.66 -10.13
N TRP A 96 16.29 -12.77 -9.74
CA TRP A 96 16.59 -11.51 -9.05
C TRP A 96 17.09 -11.67 -7.61
N PHE A 97 16.90 -12.85 -7.03
CA PHE A 97 17.13 -13.15 -5.61
C PHE A 97 18.23 -14.20 -5.39
N GLN A 98 19.16 -14.36 -6.33
CA GLN A 98 20.21 -15.39 -6.25
C GLN A 98 21.25 -15.14 -5.14
N GLU A 99 21.38 -13.90 -4.68
CA GLU A 99 22.39 -13.48 -3.70
C GLU A 99 21.87 -13.37 -2.26
N ILE A 100 20.57 -13.59 -2.04
CA ILE A 100 19.97 -13.56 -0.70
C ILE A 100 19.71 -14.97 -0.19
N ASN A 101 19.66 -15.12 1.14
CA ASN A 101 19.36 -16.42 1.74
C ASN A 101 17.84 -16.72 1.77
N ASP A 102 17.48 -17.94 2.14
CA ASP A 102 16.08 -18.40 2.15
C ASP A 102 15.20 -17.60 3.12
N ASP A 103 15.75 -17.14 4.26
CA ASP A 103 15.01 -16.35 5.25
C ASP A 103 14.68 -14.95 4.70
N GLU A 104 15.66 -14.28 4.07
CA GLU A 104 15.47 -12.98 3.41
C GLU A 104 14.45 -13.09 2.26
N LEU A 105 14.49 -14.19 1.51
CA LEU A 105 13.53 -14.45 0.45
C LEU A 105 12.11 -14.63 1.01
N ASP A 106 11.97 -15.32 2.14
CA ASP A 106 10.68 -15.49 2.80
C ASP A 106 10.12 -14.19 3.37
N GLU A 107 10.96 -13.25 3.82
CA GLU A 107 10.53 -11.89 4.17
C GLU A 107 10.02 -11.13 2.93
N ILE A 108 10.75 -11.19 1.82
CA ILE A 108 10.37 -10.51 0.58
C ILE A 108 9.06 -11.07 0.01
N LYS A 109 8.80 -12.37 0.14
CA LYS A 109 7.53 -13.01 -0.27
C LYS A 109 6.30 -12.45 0.46
N GLN A 110 6.49 -11.78 1.61
CA GLN A 110 5.40 -11.10 2.32
C GLN A 110 5.01 -9.77 1.68
N VAL A 111 5.78 -9.26 0.70
CA VAL A 111 5.42 -8.04 -0.02
C VAL A 111 4.31 -8.33 -1.02
N HIS A 112 3.27 -7.50 -0.99
CA HIS A 112 2.15 -7.57 -1.92
C HIS A 112 2.17 -6.39 -2.88
N LEU A 113 1.83 -6.64 -4.15
CA LEU A 113 1.69 -5.62 -5.18
C LEU A 113 0.24 -5.59 -5.68
N TYR A 114 -0.33 -4.39 -5.73
CA TYR A 114 -1.66 -4.14 -6.25
C TYR A 114 -1.62 -3.05 -7.32
N LYS A 115 -2.43 -3.21 -8.36
CA LYS A 115 -2.70 -2.16 -9.34
C LYS A 115 -4.09 -1.58 -9.09
N VAL A 116 -4.19 -0.26 -8.95
CA VAL A 116 -5.48 0.43 -8.84
C VAL A 116 -6.24 0.36 -10.16
N LEU A 117 -7.54 0.06 -10.05
CA LEU A 117 -8.49 -0.12 -11.16
C LEU A 117 -9.14 1.19 -11.59
#